data_AF-A0A9P4LTS3-F1
#
_entry.id   AF-A0A9P4LTS3-F1
#
_cell.length_a   1.000
_cell.length_b   1.000
_cell.length_c   1.000
_cell.angle_alpha   90.00
_cell.angle_beta   90.00
_cell.angle_gamma   90.00
#
_symmetry.space_group_name_H-M   'P 1'
#
loop_
_entity.id
_entity.type
_entity.pdbx_description
1 polymer ?
#
loop_
_entity_poly.entity_id
_entity_poly.type
_entity_poly.pdbx_seq_one_letter_code
_entity_poly.pdbx_strand_id
1 'polypeptide(L)'
;MATRKLRSKEELQRAVKANPELSQTELLGADIPTSTFEAMAAGLLSAADFVDLGLAKWAKVLHEPSLKDEVIEDSPDAIPLPPPPKLENFLKLPREIRTNVYEMAIYTGQPIRPHLCDEAASTFGAPDGINFHDQCQHSRVKPNHSAISNFLGITRVSKEVRAEALPCFYSNNEFKIDQDTAIYFMRLQQLGRFHMLRHIRFGIDLHREEWTAQI
;
A
#
# COMPACT_ATOMS: atom_id res chain seq x y z
N MET A 1 -10.81 33.07 -6.13
CA MET A 1 -10.64 31.86 -6.96
C MET A 1 -9.95 32.26 -8.25
N ALA A 2 -8.65 31.95 -8.41
CA ALA A 2 -7.89 32.26 -9.61
C ALA A 2 -7.61 30.96 -10.37
N THR A 3 -8.14 30.83 -11.59
CA THR A 3 -7.89 29.70 -12.49
C THR A 3 -6.51 29.85 -13.12
N ARG A 4 -5.63 28.88 -12.87
CA ARG A 4 -4.29 28.81 -13.45
C ARG A 4 -4.44 28.31 -14.89
N LYS A 5 -4.32 29.19 -15.88
CA LYS A 5 -4.32 28.83 -17.31
C LYS A 5 -3.16 27.86 -17.60
N LEU A 6 -3.46 26.77 -18.29
CA LEU A 6 -2.47 25.88 -18.91
C LEU A 6 -1.65 26.72 -19.90
N ARG A 7 -0.32 26.74 -19.72
CA ARG A 7 0.61 27.43 -20.62
C ARG A 7 0.64 26.68 -21.95
N SER A 8 0.65 27.43 -23.06
CA SER A 8 0.67 26.82 -24.38
C SER A 8 2.02 26.12 -24.62
N LYS A 9 2.04 25.13 -25.51
CA LYS A 9 3.25 24.39 -25.91
C LYS A 9 4.38 25.32 -26.37
N GLU A 10 4.03 26.47 -26.95
CA GLU A 10 4.99 27.48 -27.41
C GLU A 10 5.65 28.25 -26.25
N GLU A 11 4.95 28.48 -25.14
CA GLU A 11 5.51 29.14 -23.96
C GLU A 11 6.53 28.24 -23.24
N LEU A 12 6.30 26.92 -23.22
CA LEU A 12 7.26 25.95 -22.71
C LEU A 12 8.51 25.86 -23.59
N GLN A 13 8.36 25.88 -24.91
CA GLN A 13 9.49 25.87 -25.84
C GLN A 13 10.34 27.15 -25.76
N ARG A 14 9.73 28.32 -25.52
CA ARG A 14 10.48 29.56 -25.25
C ARG A 14 11.25 29.51 -23.93
N ALA A 15 10.68 28.91 -22.88
CA ALA A 15 11.35 28.80 -21.58
C ALA A 15 12.59 27.90 -21.64
N VAL A 16 12.53 26.78 -22.38
CA VAL A 16 13.68 25.89 -22.60
C VAL A 16 14.76 26.59 -23.43
N LYS A 17 14.38 27.39 -24.42
CA LYS A 17 15.34 28.14 -25.25
C LYS A 17 16.02 29.31 -24.51
N ALA A 18 15.42 29.78 -23.42
CA ALA A 18 15.94 30.89 -22.62
C ALA A 18 16.94 30.47 -21.53
N ASN A 19 17.14 29.16 -21.31
CA ASN A 19 18.04 28.67 -20.27
C ASN A 19 18.87 27.46 -20.75
N PRO A 20 20.02 27.70 -21.41
CA PRO A 20 20.80 26.65 -22.08
C PRO A 20 21.58 25.73 -21.12
N GLU A 21 21.54 25.94 -19.80
CA GLU A 21 22.22 25.07 -18.82
C GLU A 21 21.41 23.84 -18.39
N LEU A 22 20.29 23.55 -19.06
CA LEU A 22 19.54 22.30 -18.89
C LEU A 22 19.66 21.42 -20.15
N SER A 23 20.85 20.88 -20.38
CA SER A 23 21.09 19.75 -21.29
C SER A 23 21.86 18.67 -20.54
N GLN A 24 21.22 17.53 -20.27
CA GLN A 24 21.54 16.25 -20.90
C GLN A 24 22.96 15.72 -20.64
N THR A 25 22.99 14.62 -19.89
CA THR A 25 23.71 13.38 -20.20
C THR A 25 25.23 13.37 -20.12
N GLU A 26 25.67 12.95 -18.93
CA GLU A 26 26.79 12.07 -18.63
C GLU A 26 26.11 11.00 -17.71
N LEU A 27 26.25 9.68 -17.79
CA LEU A 27 27.32 8.80 -18.20
C LEU A 27 26.71 7.40 -18.52
N LEU A 28 27.25 6.77 -19.57
CA LEU A 28 27.66 5.37 -19.67
C LEU A 28 26.73 4.24 -19.21
N GLY A 29 26.39 3.39 -20.19
CA GLY A 29 25.95 2.02 -19.96
C GLY A 29 27.05 1.15 -19.36
N ALA A 30 26.62 0.16 -18.59
CA ALA A 30 27.42 -0.98 -18.20
C ALA A 30 26.55 -2.24 -18.24
N ASP A 31 27.04 -3.24 -18.97
CA ASP A 31 26.49 -4.59 -19.06
C ASP A 31 26.57 -5.29 -17.69
N ILE A 32 25.48 -5.94 -17.28
CA ILE A 32 25.44 -6.79 -16.08
C ILE A 32 25.54 -8.26 -16.52
N PRO A 33 26.53 -9.03 -16.03
CA PRO A 33 26.67 -10.44 -16.38
C PRO A 33 25.57 -11.30 -15.75
N THR A 34 25.07 -12.26 -16.53
CA THR A 34 23.91 -13.13 -16.25
C THR A 34 24.16 -14.21 -15.18
N SER A 35 25.29 -14.19 -14.47
CA SER A 35 25.69 -15.28 -13.55
C SER A 35 25.24 -15.11 -12.09
N THR A 36 24.55 -14.03 -11.73
CA THR A 36 24.14 -13.77 -10.33
C THR A 36 22.73 -14.25 -9.98
N PHE A 37 22.00 -14.87 -10.92
CA PHE A 37 20.61 -15.28 -10.72
C PHE A 37 20.43 -16.67 -10.08
N GLU A 38 21.45 -17.54 -10.13
CA GLU A 38 21.32 -18.92 -9.65
C GLU A 38 21.60 -19.10 -8.14
N ALA A 39 22.21 -18.11 -7.47
CA ALA A 39 22.57 -18.23 -6.05
C ALA A 39 21.44 -17.87 -5.06
N MET A 40 20.33 -17.26 -5.49
CA MET A 40 19.22 -16.86 -4.60
C MET A 40 18.09 -17.91 -4.51
N ALA A 41 18.15 -19.00 -5.27
CA ALA A 41 17.10 -20.01 -5.32
C ALA A 41 17.11 -21.03 -4.15
N ALA A 42 18.15 -21.05 -3.31
CA ALA A 42 18.30 -22.09 -2.28
C ALA A 42 17.84 -21.70 -0.85
N GLY A 43 17.40 -20.46 -0.61
CA GLY A 43 17.08 -19.97 0.74
C GLY A 43 15.59 -19.78 1.08
N LEU A 44 14.68 -20.09 0.16
CA LEU A 44 13.28 -19.62 0.21
C LEU A 44 12.25 -20.70 0.57
N LEU A 45 12.64 -21.69 1.39
CA LEU A 45 11.79 -22.85 1.71
C LEU A 45 11.34 -22.94 3.18
N SER A 46 11.41 -21.86 3.98
CA SER A 46 11.04 -21.95 5.42
C SER A 46 10.01 -20.92 5.91
N ALA A 47 9.62 -19.93 5.11
CA ALA A 47 8.69 -18.87 5.56
C ALA A 47 7.33 -18.87 4.85
N ALA A 48 7.21 -19.52 3.68
CA ALA A 48 5.96 -19.64 2.95
C ALA A 48 4.93 -20.52 3.70
N ASP A 49 5.41 -21.54 4.42
CA ASP A 49 4.55 -22.51 5.10
C ASP A 49 3.75 -21.92 6.28
N PHE A 50 4.22 -20.82 6.89
CA PHE A 50 3.56 -20.25 8.08
C PHE A 50 2.40 -19.31 7.72
N VAL A 51 2.46 -18.65 6.56
CA VAL A 51 1.41 -17.75 6.06
C VAL A 51 0.30 -18.52 5.35
N ASP A 52 0.64 -19.61 4.66
CA ASP A 52 -0.34 -20.50 4.03
C ASP A 52 -1.21 -21.24 5.06
N LEU A 53 -0.67 -21.60 6.24
CA LEU A 53 -1.45 -22.21 7.32
C LEU A 53 -2.50 -21.28 7.93
N GLY A 54 -2.27 -19.96 7.92
CA GLY A 54 -3.22 -18.95 8.40
C GLY A 54 -4.32 -18.65 7.38
N LEU A 55 -3.93 -18.44 6.11
CA LEU A 55 -4.86 -18.14 5.03
C LEU A 55 -5.70 -19.35 4.59
N ALA A 56 -5.14 -20.57 4.58
CA ALA A 56 -5.91 -21.78 4.28
C ALA A 56 -6.97 -22.08 5.36
N LYS A 57 -6.69 -21.74 6.62
CA LYS A 57 -7.66 -21.89 7.72
C LYS A 57 -8.83 -20.91 7.58
N TRP A 58 -8.54 -19.66 7.19
CA TRP A 58 -9.57 -18.65 6.92
C TRP A 58 -10.32 -18.88 5.61
N ALA A 59 -9.64 -19.35 4.56
CA ALA A 59 -10.28 -19.73 3.32
C ALA A 59 -11.20 -20.94 3.50
N LYS A 60 -10.88 -21.91 4.37
CA LYS A 60 -11.80 -22.98 4.77
C LYS A 60 -13.05 -22.47 5.50
N VAL A 61 -12.93 -21.41 6.30
CA VAL A 61 -14.08 -20.78 6.98
C VAL A 61 -14.95 -19.99 6.00
N LEU A 62 -14.37 -19.46 4.92
CA LEU A 62 -15.07 -18.67 3.89
C LEU A 62 -15.48 -19.47 2.64
N HIS A 63 -15.03 -20.72 2.50
CA HIS A 63 -15.39 -21.70 1.47
C HIS A 63 -15.90 -23.00 2.10
N GLU A 64 -16.53 -22.92 3.28
CA GLU A 64 -17.57 -23.90 3.52
C GLU A 64 -18.60 -23.70 2.40
N PRO A 65 -18.88 -24.74 1.59
CA PRO A 65 -19.91 -24.64 0.59
C PRO A 65 -21.14 -24.17 1.33
N SER A 66 -21.69 -23.02 0.89
CA SER A 66 -23.08 -22.66 1.11
C SER A 66 -23.84 -23.97 1.13
N LEU A 67 -24.31 -24.36 2.31
CA LEU A 67 -25.26 -25.44 2.47
C LEU A 67 -26.35 -25.06 1.48
N LYS A 68 -26.32 -25.72 0.32
CA LYS A 68 -27.40 -25.64 -0.65
C LYS A 68 -28.60 -26.01 0.15
N ASP A 69 -29.59 -25.12 0.16
CA ASP A 69 -30.90 -25.25 0.76
C ASP A 69 -31.32 -26.73 0.85
N GLU A 70 -30.82 -27.42 1.87
CA GLU A 70 -31.41 -28.66 2.30
C GLU A 70 -32.70 -28.13 2.87
N VAL A 71 -33.78 -28.42 2.15
CA VAL A 71 -35.13 -28.21 2.61
C VAL A 71 -35.22 -29.04 3.89
N ILE A 72 -34.85 -28.41 5.01
CA ILE A 72 -35.12 -28.90 6.34
C ILE A 72 -36.64 -28.83 6.39
N GLU A 73 -37.27 -29.97 6.09
CA GLU A 73 -38.69 -30.15 6.33
C GLU A 73 -38.98 -29.68 7.75
N ASP A 74 -39.86 -28.69 7.85
CA ASP A 74 -40.25 -28.00 9.08
C ASP A 74 -40.37 -29.00 10.24
N SER A 75 -39.31 -29.11 11.04
CA SER A 75 -39.39 -29.82 12.30
C SER A 75 -40.31 -28.96 13.19
N PRO A 76 -41.48 -29.49 13.61
CA PRO A 76 -42.48 -28.70 14.34
C PRO A 76 -41.99 -28.23 15.72
N ASP A 77 -40.80 -28.67 16.14
CA ASP A 77 -40.15 -28.33 17.40
C ASP A 77 -38.92 -27.40 17.23
N ALA A 78 -38.74 -26.76 16.07
CA ALA A 78 -37.65 -25.80 15.86
C ALA A 78 -37.79 -24.61 16.81
N ILE A 79 -36.98 -24.62 17.87
CA ILE A 79 -36.89 -23.52 18.84
C ILE A 79 -36.52 -22.24 18.06
N PRO A 80 -37.34 -21.17 18.11
CA PRO A 80 -37.06 -19.95 17.38
C PRO A 80 -35.70 -19.41 17.84
N LEU A 81 -34.75 -19.33 16.90
CA LEU A 81 -33.44 -18.76 17.17
C LEU A 81 -33.62 -17.31 17.64
N PRO A 82 -32.90 -16.89 18.70
CA PRO A 82 -32.96 -15.51 19.14
C PRO A 82 -32.55 -14.59 17.98
N PRO A 83 -33.18 -13.40 17.85
CA PRO A 83 -32.80 -12.46 16.80
C PRO A 83 -31.32 -12.12 16.92
N PRO A 84 -30.60 -11.95 15.79
CA PRO A 84 -29.19 -11.64 15.81
C PRO A 84 -28.95 -10.33 16.61
N PRO A 85 -27.89 -10.27 17.42
CA PRO A 85 -27.60 -9.08 18.20
C PRO A 85 -27.39 -7.89 17.28
N LYS A 86 -28.04 -6.77 17.58
CA LYS A 86 -27.82 -5.52 16.86
C LYS A 86 -26.49 -4.93 17.32
N LEU A 87 -25.54 -4.79 16.40
CA LEU A 87 -24.32 -4.04 16.66
C LEU A 87 -24.68 -2.56 16.87
N GLU A 88 -24.32 -2.03 18.03
CA GLU A 88 -24.40 -0.59 18.32
C GLU A 88 -23.58 0.20 17.28
N ASN A 89 -23.97 1.45 17.05
CA ASN A 89 -23.25 2.31 16.11
C ASN A 89 -21.81 2.53 16.60
N PHE A 90 -20.82 2.13 15.80
CA PHE A 90 -19.40 2.24 16.10
C PHE A 90 -18.97 3.65 16.52
N LEU A 91 -19.57 4.70 15.93
CA LEU A 91 -19.25 6.09 16.25
C LEU A 91 -19.71 6.52 17.65
N LYS A 92 -20.58 5.74 18.32
CA LYS A 92 -20.96 5.99 19.72
C LYS A 92 -19.91 5.51 20.72
N LEU A 93 -18.97 4.65 20.32
CA LEU A 93 -17.90 4.20 21.20
C LEU A 93 -17.00 5.39 21.59
N PRO A 94 -16.35 5.38 22.76
CA PRO A 94 -15.34 6.40 23.10
C PRO A 94 -14.24 6.47 22.05
N ARG A 95 -13.68 7.68 21.85
CA ARG A 95 -12.69 7.95 20.79
C ARG A 95 -11.46 7.06 20.94
N GLU A 96 -11.03 6.83 22.16
CA GLU A 96 -9.86 6.01 22.52
C GLU A 96 -10.04 4.57 22.04
N ILE A 97 -11.24 4.01 22.25
CA ILE A 97 -11.59 2.66 21.78
C ILE A 97 -11.63 2.61 20.25
N ARG A 98 -12.19 3.63 19.60
CA ARG A 98 -12.19 3.70 18.13
C ARG A 98 -10.77 3.78 17.57
N THR A 99 -9.91 4.60 18.16
CA THR A 99 -8.48 4.70 17.79
C THR A 99 -7.79 3.35 17.89
N ASN A 100 -7.95 2.62 19.00
CA ASN A 100 -7.37 1.28 19.15
C ASN A 100 -7.87 0.31 18.06
N VAL A 101 -9.17 0.34 17.76
CA VAL A 101 -9.75 -0.49 16.70
C VAL A 101 -9.17 -0.12 15.34
N TYR A 102 -9.03 1.18 15.03
CA TYR A 102 -8.41 1.62 13.78
C TYR A 102 -6.97 1.14 13.69
N GLU A 103 -6.15 1.40 14.72
CA GLU A 103 -4.75 1.00 14.77
C GLU A 103 -4.56 -0.49 14.55
N MET A 104 -5.41 -1.33 15.17
CA MET A 104 -5.40 -2.78 14.95
C MET A 104 -5.84 -3.16 13.54
N ALA A 105 -6.90 -2.54 13.01
CA ALA A 105 -7.48 -2.91 11.72
C ALA A 105 -6.62 -2.50 10.51
N ILE A 106 -5.87 -1.40 10.63
CA ILE A 106 -5.06 -0.83 9.53
C ILE A 106 -3.56 -1.09 9.68
N TYR A 107 -3.16 -1.87 10.68
CA TYR A 107 -1.77 -2.28 10.85
C TYR A 107 -1.41 -3.37 9.83
N THR A 108 -0.33 -3.12 9.10
CA THR A 108 0.12 -4.00 8.01
C THR A 108 1.05 -5.11 8.48
N GLY A 109 1.56 -5.06 9.72
CA GLY A 109 2.48 -6.05 10.27
C GLY A 109 3.90 -6.02 9.70
N GLN A 110 4.16 -5.22 8.65
CA GLN A 110 5.44 -5.14 7.96
C GLN A 110 5.74 -3.68 7.56
N PRO A 111 7.02 -3.28 7.41
CA PRO A 111 7.35 -1.96 6.90
C PRO A 111 6.81 -1.77 5.48
N ILE A 112 6.00 -0.74 5.28
CA ILE A 112 5.44 -0.36 3.98
C ILE A 112 6.57 0.17 3.10
N ARG A 113 6.67 -0.33 1.87
CA ARG A 113 7.58 0.17 0.83
C ARG A 113 6.76 0.79 -0.28
N PRO A 114 6.56 2.12 -0.27
CA PRO A 114 5.81 2.79 -1.32
C PRO A 114 6.53 2.60 -2.66
N HIS A 115 5.84 2.01 -3.63
CA HIS A 115 6.30 1.90 -5.00
C HIS A 115 5.33 2.66 -5.90
N LEU A 116 5.88 3.48 -6.79
CA LEU A 116 5.11 4.21 -7.78
C LEU A 116 4.53 3.20 -8.79
N CYS A 117 3.22 3.28 -9.03
CA CYS A 117 2.57 2.38 -9.96
C CYS A 117 2.92 2.74 -11.41
N ASP A 118 3.56 1.81 -12.12
CA ASP A 118 3.89 1.95 -13.55
C ASP A 118 2.69 1.71 -14.47
N GLU A 119 1.64 1.02 -13.99
CA GLU A 119 0.41 0.85 -14.76
C GLU A 119 -0.29 2.19 -14.97
N ALA A 120 -0.37 2.63 -16.23
CA ALA A 120 -0.99 3.88 -16.63
C ALA A 120 -2.43 3.95 -16.13
N ALA A 121 -2.66 4.81 -15.12
CA ALA A 121 -3.87 5.49 -14.56
C ALA A 121 -5.32 4.99 -14.87
N SER A 122 -5.53 3.89 -15.57
CA SER A 122 -6.72 3.62 -16.36
C SER A 122 -7.72 2.67 -15.70
N THR A 123 -7.30 1.91 -14.68
CA THR A 123 -8.19 0.91 -14.05
C THR A 123 -9.08 1.47 -12.95
N PHE A 124 -8.80 2.66 -12.41
CA PHE A 124 -9.58 3.25 -11.30
C PHE A 124 -10.01 4.73 -11.51
N GLY A 125 -10.05 5.21 -12.75
CA GLY A 125 -10.73 6.46 -13.09
C GLY A 125 -10.14 7.74 -12.47
N ALA A 126 -8.87 7.72 -12.07
CA ALA A 126 -8.15 8.93 -11.67
C ALA A 126 -7.47 9.50 -12.92
N PRO A 127 -8.02 10.56 -13.55
CA PRO A 127 -7.61 10.99 -14.89
C PRO A 127 -6.13 11.44 -15.01
N ASP A 128 -5.41 11.61 -13.90
CA ASP A 128 -3.98 11.97 -13.85
C ASP A 128 -3.25 11.33 -12.63
N GLY A 129 -3.75 10.19 -12.14
CA GLY A 129 -3.51 9.74 -10.76
C GLY A 129 -2.14 9.08 -10.52
N ILE A 130 -1.17 9.84 -10.01
CA ILE A 130 -0.01 9.27 -9.29
C ILE A 130 -0.54 8.34 -8.19
N ASN A 131 -0.32 7.03 -8.36
CA ASN A 131 -0.75 5.99 -7.43
C ASN A 131 0.46 5.25 -6.89
N PHE A 132 0.38 4.87 -5.61
CA PHE A 132 1.42 4.09 -4.94
C PHE A 132 0.82 2.79 -4.41
N HIS A 133 1.60 1.72 -4.44
CA HIS A 133 1.26 0.46 -3.80
C HIS A 133 2.39 0.01 -2.86
N ASP A 134 2.14 -1.02 -2.03
CA ASP A 134 3.17 -1.58 -1.16
C ASP A 134 3.95 -2.67 -1.90
N GLN A 135 5.25 -2.47 -2.09
CA GLN A 135 6.13 -3.47 -2.68
C GLN A 135 6.26 -4.73 -1.82
N CYS A 136 6.11 -4.62 -0.49
CA CYS A 136 6.24 -5.76 0.43
C CYS A 136 5.11 -6.78 0.29
N GLN A 137 3.94 -6.36 -0.19
CA GLN A 137 2.77 -7.23 -0.35
C GLN A 137 2.57 -7.69 -1.80
N HIS A 138 3.54 -7.41 -2.66
CA HIS A 138 3.54 -7.81 -4.06
C HIS A 138 4.07 -9.25 -4.17
N SER A 139 3.18 -10.24 -4.32
CA SER A 139 3.62 -11.59 -4.66
C SER A 139 3.80 -11.69 -6.18
N ARG A 140 4.83 -12.43 -6.64
CA ARG A 140 5.03 -12.72 -8.07
C ARG A 140 3.86 -13.46 -8.73
N VAL A 141 3.05 -14.16 -7.93
CA VAL A 141 1.93 -15.01 -8.40
C VAL A 141 0.63 -14.22 -8.50
N LYS A 142 0.45 -13.24 -7.62
CA LYS A 142 -0.66 -12.28 -7.62
C LYS A 142 -0.10 -10.90 -7.28
N PRO A 143 0.12 -10.03 -8.28
CA PRO A 143 0.55 -8.67 -8.03
C PRO A 143 -0.55 -7.95 -7.24
N ASN A 144 -0.34 -7.82 -5.93
CA ASN A 144 -1.33 -7.26 -5.02
C ASN A 144 -1.23 -5.73 -5.02
N HIS A 145 -1.32 -5.13 -6.21
CA HIS A 145 -1.22 -3.67 -6.42
C HIS A 145 -2.25 -2.89 -5.60
N SER A 146 -3.35 -3.54 -5.21
CA SER A 146 -4.42 -2.93 -4.43
C SER A 146 -4.34 -3.23 -2.93
N ALA A 147 -3.29 -3.87 -2.41
CA ALA A 147 -3.30 -4.32 -1.02
C ALA A 147 -3.46 -3.15 -0.02
N ILE A 148 -2.65 -2.08 -0.12
CA ILE A 148 -2.86 -0.86 0.69
C ILE A 148 -4.24 -0.26 0.44
N SER A 149 -4.69 -0.21 -0.82
CA SER A 149 -6.00 0.33 -1.21
C SER A 149 -7.15 -0.41 -0.51
N ASN A 150 -7.02 -1.74 -0.36
CA ASN A 150 -7.96 -2.62 0.33
C ASN A 150 -7.86 -2.44 1.86
N PHE A 151 -6.64 -2.34 2.41
CA PHE A 151 -6.42 -2.03 3.83
C PHE A 151 -7.02 -0.68 4.23
N LEU A 152 -6.92 0.32 3.37
CA LEU A 152 -7.54 1.63 3.56
C LEU A 152 -9.05 1.62 3.22
N GLY A 153 -9.66 0.47 2.97
CA GLY A 153 -11.09 0.33 2.72
C GLY A 153 -11.95 0.90 3.85
N ILE A 154 -11.52 0.75 5.11
CA ILE A 154 -12.21 1.34 6.28
C ILE A 154 -12.30 2.86 6.17
N THR A 155 -11.28 3.50 5.60
CA THR A 155 -11.27 4.96 5.38
C THR A 155 -12.24 5.39 4.27
N ARG A 156 -12.88 4.46 3.55
CA ARG A 156 -13.87 4.77 2.49
C ARG A 156 -15.31 4.77 2.98
N VAL A 157 -15.57 4.26 4.18
CA VAL A 157 -16.93 4.12 4.72
C VAL A 157 -17.59 5.48 4.95
N SER A 158 -16.91 6.41 5.63
CA SER A 158 -17.42 7.77 5.86
C SER A 158 -16.29 8.79 5.96
N LYS A 159 -16.61 10.08 5.81
CA LYS A 159 -15.63 11.18 5.96
C LYS A 159 -15.13 11.30 7.39
N GLU A 160 -15.98 11.03 8.38
CA GLU A 160 -15.65 11.07 9.80
C GLU A 160 -14.69 9.93 10.17
N VAL A 161 -15.01 8.70 9.77
CA VAL A 161 -14.13 7.53 9.96
C VAL A 161 -12.79 7.76 9.27
N ARG A 162 -12.79 8.33 8.06
CA ARG A 162 -11.55 8.69 7.35
C ARG A 162 -10.70 9.68 8.14
N ALA A 163 -11.31 10.71 8.71
CA ALA A 163 -10.59 11.74 9.45
C ALA A 163 -9.91 11.18 10.71
N GLU A 164 -10.51 10.17 11.34
CA GLU A 164 -9.96 9.50 12.52
C GLU A 164 -8.93 8.41 12.18
N ALA A 165 -9.25 7.56 11.20
CA ALA A 165 -8.44 6.39 10.85
C ALA A 165 -7.17 6.76 10.07
N LEU A 166 -7.20 7.80 9.24
CA LEU A 166 -6.07 8.15 8.37
C LEU A 166 -4.81 8.56 9.17
N PRO A 167 -4.89 9.42 10.22
CA PRO A 167 -3.76 9.66 11.10
C PRO A 167 -3.24 8.37 11.76
N CYS A 168 -4.13 7.49 12.23
CA CYS A 168 -3.77 6.22 12.86
C CYS A 168 -2.96 5.33 11.89
N PHE A 169 -3.30 5.33 10.60
CA PHE A 169 -2.58 4.56 9.58
C PHE A 169 -1.12 5.01 9.46
N TYR A 170 -0.89 6.32 9.32
CA TYR A 170 0.45 6.88 9.15
C TYR A 170 1.27 6.90 10.44
N SER A 171 0.60 6.94 11.60
CA SER A 171 1.27 6.93 12.90
C SER A 171 1.65 5.52 13.34
N ASN A 172 0.83 4.51 13.08
CA ASN A 172 1.06 3.16 13.59
C ASN A 172 1.92 2.30 12.65
N ASN A 173 1.90 2.56 11.34
CA ASN A 173 2.70 1.81 10.38
C ASN A 173 4.11 2.39 10.21
N GLU A 174 5.07 1.50 9.94
CA GLU A 174 6.46 1.86 9.62
C GLU A 174 6.62 1.98 8.10
N PHE A 175 7.33 3.00 7.64
CA PHE A 175 7.64 3.21 6.22
C PHE A 175 9.12 3.00 5.97
N LYS A 176 9.48 2.03 5.13
CA LYS A 176 10.87 1.81 4.75
C LYS A 176 11.22 2.66 3.53
N ILE A 177 12.35 3.35 3.61
CA ILE A 177 12.88 4.11 2.47
C ILE A 177 13.36 3.15 1.39
N ASP A 178 12.88 3.41 0.19
CA ASP A 178 13.17 2.73 -1.06
C ASP A 178 13.15 3.75 -2.22
N GLN A 179 13.38 3.28 -3.46
CA GLN A 179 13.54 4.12 -4.66
C GLN A 179 12.48 5.22 -4.81
N ASP A 180 11.19 4.91 -4.61
CA ASP A 180 10.09 5.87 -4.82
C ASP A 180 9.65 6.62 -3.56
N THR A 181 10.30 6.38 -2.43
CA THR A 181 9.85 6.94 -1.15
C THR A 181 9.93 8.46 -1.12
N ALA A 182 10.94 9.05 -1.77
CA ALA A 182 11.04 10.51 -1.89
C ALA A 182 9.83 11.12 -2.64
N ILE A 183 9.41 10.50 -3.75
CA ILE A 183 8.25 10.93 -4.54
C ILE A 183 6.97 10.79 -3.71
N TYR A 184 6.83 9.67 -2.99
CA TYR A 184 5.72 9.44 -2.07
C TYR A 184 5.63 10.52 -0.98
N PHE A 185 6.74 10.85 -0.34
CA PHE A 185 6.80 11.89 0.69
C PHE A 185 6.48 13.28 0.15
N MET A 186 7.01 13.64 -1.03
CA MET A 186 6.62 14.88 -1.71
C MET A 186 5.12 14.92 -1.98
N ARG A 187 4.52 13.80 -2.40
CA ARG A 187 3.08 13.71 -2.61
C ARG A 187 2.30 13.90 -1.30
N LEU A 188 2.74 13.28 -0.21
CA LEU A 188 2.12 13.47 1.11
C LEU A 188 2.23 14.93 1.58
N GLN A 189 3.33 15.61 1.29
CA GLN A 189 3.50 17.02 1.60
C GLN A 189 2.51 17.88 0.83
N GLN A 190 2.35 17.65 -0.48
CA GLN A 190 1.34 18.35 -1.30
C GLN A 190 -0.08 18.14 -0.79
N LEU A 191 -0.38 16.94 -0.27
CA LEU A 191 -1.67 16.61 0.31
C LEU A 191 -1.85 17.12 1.75
N GLY A 192 -0.82 17.75 2.34
CA GLY A 192 -0.84 18.20 3.72
C GLY A 192 -0.85 17.06 4.75
N ARG A 193 -0.37 15.86 4.37
CA ARG A 193 -0.41 14.62 5.19
C ARG A 193 0.96 14.19 5.70
N PHE A 194 2.04 14.81 5.22
CA PHE A 194 3.40 14.44 5.61
C PHE A 194 3.62 14.44 7.13
N HIS A 195 2.98 15.38 7.84
CA HIS A 195 3.07 15.50 9.30
C HIS A 195 2.47 14.31 10.08
N MET A 196 1.74 13.40 9.42
CA MET A 196 1.12 12.23 10.06
C MET A 196 2.10 11.05 10.17
N LEU A 197 3.18 11.05 9.38
CA LEU A 197 4.21 10.02 9.45
C LEU A 197 4.92 10.08 10.81
N ARG A 198 5.11 8.92 11.45
CA ARG A 198 5.82 8.80 12.73
C ARG A 198 7.01 7.85 12.68
N HIS A 199 6.90 6.75 11.94
CA HIS A 199 7.91 5.71 11.92
C HIS A 199 8.49 5.56 10.50
N ILE A 200 9.76 5.92 10.34
CA ILE A 200 10.49 5.79 9.08
C ILE A 200 11.75 4.95 9.30
N ARG A 201 11.94 3.92 8.48
CA ARG A 201 13.09 3.03 8.51
C ARG A 201 14.07 3.37 7.42
N PHE A 202 15.30 3.67 7.81
CA PHE A 202 16.43 3.90 6.92
C PHE A 202 17.28 2.63 6.84
N GLY A 203 17.58 2.17 5.63
CA GLY A 203 18.66 1.21 5.40
C GLY A 203 19.96 1.98 5.20
N ILE A 204 20.99 1.65 5.96
CA ILE A 204 22.35 2.16 5.72
C ILE A 204 23.16 0.98 5.20
N ASP A 205 23.36 0.93 3.89
CA ASP A 205 24.19 -0.09 3.27
C ASP A 205 25.66 0.25 3.53
N LEU A 206 26.31 -0.56 4.36
CA LEU A 206 27.75 -0.46 4.58
C LEU A 206 28.44 -1.20 3.44
N HIS A 207 28.90 -0.46 2.43
CA HIS A 207 29.81 -1.01 1.43
C HIS A 207 31.14 -1.32 2.11
N ARG A 208 31.62 -2.55 1.97
CA ARG A 208 32.99 -2.89 2.37
C ARG A 208 33.97 -2.08 1.52
N GLU A 209 34.99 -1.53 2.16
CA GLU A 209 36.06 -0.69 1.58
C GLU A 209 36.88 -1.36 0.46
N GLU A 210 36.62 -2.63 0.17
CA GLU A 210 37.28 -3.40 -0.90
C GLU A 210 37.05 -2.79 -2.30
N TRP A 211 36.09 -1.86 -2.45
CA TRP A 211 35.74 -1.20 -3.72
C TRP A 211 36.06 0.30 -3.79
N THR A 212 36.56 0.93 -2.72
CA THR A 212 36.87 2.38 -2.74
C THR A 212 38.27 2.71 -3.29
N ALA A 213 39.09 1.70 -3.60
CA ALA A 213 40.47 1.88 -4.06
C ALA A 213 40.68 1.87 -5.60
N GLN A 214 39.63 2.06 -6.41
CA GLN A 214 39.74 2.03 -7.89
C GLN A 214 39.24 3.30 -8.60
N ILE A 215 39.25 4.47 -7.94
CA ILE A 215 38.98 5.77 -8.58
C ILE A 215 40.26 6.60 -8.64
#